data_AF-A0A1U7ZS77-F1
#
_entry.id   AF-A0A1U7ZS77-F1
#
_cell.length_a   1.000
_cell.length_b   1.000
_cell.length_c   1.000
_cell.angle_alpha   90.00
_cell.angle_beta   90.00
_cell.angle_gamma   90.00
#
_symmetry.space_group_name_H-M   'P 1'
#
loop_
_entity.id
_entity.type
_entity.pdbx_description
1 polymer ?
#
loop_
_entity_poly.entity_id
_entity_poly.type
_entity_poly.pdbx_seq_one_letter_code
_entity_poly.pdbx_strand_id
1 'polypeptide(L)'
;MTRIEAKVSYGDLFKATEGFSSGNLIGSGGYETVYKGILHSDTIAVKVLNVQQRGASKSFMAECKAMRNIRHRNLIKIITVCSSMDFNGNDFKALVFEFMPNGSLEEWLHPGEEKKA
;
A
#
# COMPACT_ATOMS: atom_id res chain seq x y z
N MET A 1 20.99 5.21 9.40
CA MET A 1 20.28 4.61 10.56
C MET A 1 18.85 4.30 10.10
N THR A 2 18.57 3.10 9.58
CA THR A 2 17.19 2.76 9.17
C THR A 2 16.35 2.60 10.43
N ARG A 3 15.45 3.55 10.69
CA ARG A 3 14.44 3.46 11.74
C ARG A 3 13.67 2.16 11.51
N ILE A 4 13.69 1.25 12.49
CA ILE A 4 12.76 0.12 12.49
C ILE A 4 11.40 0.77 12.75
N GLU A 5 10.57 0.89 11.72
CA GLU A 5 9.26 1.50 11.91
C GLU A 5 8.37 0.58 12.74
N ALA A 6 7.75 1.17 13.75
CA ALA A 6 6.82 0.51 14.64
C ALA A 6 5.71 -0.18 13.82
N LYS A 7 5.13 -1.25 14.38
CA LYS A 7 3.91 -1.85 13.79
C LYS A 7 2.85 -0.77 13.65
N VAL A 8 2.34 -0.59 12.44
CA VAL A 8 1.25 0.33 12.13
C VAL A 8 -0.06 -0.45 12.18
N SER A 9 -1.08 0.13 12.81
CA SER A 9 -2.41 -0.46 12.92
C SER A 9 -3.34 -0.04 11.77
N TYR A 10 -4.46 -0.75 11.61
CA TYR A 10 -5.54 -0.30 10.73
C TYR A 10 -5.98 1.14 11.04
N GLY A 11 -6.12 1.49 12.34
CA GLY A 11 -6.56 2.82 12.75
C GLY A 11 -5.58 3.92 12.34
N ASP A 12 -4.28 3.65 12.36
CA ASP A 12 -3.26 4.59 11.90
C ASP A 12 -3.35 4.80 10.38
N LEU A 13 -3.51 3.72 9.61
CA LEU A 13 -3.67 3.80 8.16
C LEU A 13 -5.00 4.44 7.75
N PHE A 14 -6.08 4.16 8.48
CA PHE A 14 -7.37 4.79 8.29
C PHE A 14 -7.25 6.30 8.48
N LYS A 15 -6.60 6.77 9.55
CA LYS A 15 -6.36 8.21 9.77
C LYS A 15 -5.45 8.80 8.68
N ALA A 16 -4.35 8.12 8.35
CA ALA A 16 -3.36 8.60 7.39
C ALA A 16 -3.95 8.78 5.98
N THR A 17 -4.97 8.00 5.61
CA THR A 17 -5.61 8.01 4.29
C THR A 17 -6.96 8.73 4.27
N GLU A 18 -7.31 9.42 5.36
CA GLU A 18 -8.62 10.09 5.53
C GLU A 18 -9.80 9.13 5.36
N GLY A 19 -9.68 7.95 5.96
CA GLY A 19 -10.67 6.88 5.90
C GLY A 19 -10.68 6.12 4.58
N PHE A 20 -9.52 5.97 3.93
CA PHE A 20 -9.40 5.41 2.58
C PHE A 20 -10.27 6.16 1.57
N SER A 21 -10.25 7.50 1.65
CA SER A 21 -11.02 8.40 0.78
C SER A 21 -10.69 8.19 -0.69
N SER A 22 -11.69 8.31 -1.56
CA SER A 22 -11.50 8.28 -3.02
C SER A 22 -10.60 9.41 -3.51
N GLY A 23 -10.54 10.55 -2.81
CA GLY A 23 -9.60 11.64 -3.12
C GLY A 23 -8.13 11.26 -2.90
N ASN A 24 -7.87 10.22 -2.12
CA ASN A 24 -6.55 9.67 -1.88
C ASN A 24 -6.28 8.38 -2.68
N LEU A 25 -7.21 7.92 -3.51
CA LEU A 25 -7.01 6.75 -4.37
C LEU A 25 -6.00 7.08 -5.48
N ILE A 26 -4.89 6.35 -5.54
CA ILE A 26 -3.84 6.54 -6.56
C ILE A 26 -3.72 5.35 -7.52
N GLY A 27 -4.31 4.20 -7.18
CA GLY A 27 -4.39 3.07 -8.09
C GLY A 27 -5.32 1.99 -7.57
N SER A 28 -5.97 1.30 -8.49
CA SER A 28 -6.78 0.12 -8.19
C SER A 28 -6.48 -0.95 -9.22
N GLY A 29 -6.37 -2.18 -8.77
CA GLY A 29 -6.24 -3.36 -9.62
C GLY A 29 -7.14 -4.47 -9.11
N GLY A 30 -7.19 -5.57 -9.84
CA GLY A 30 -8.13 -6.67 -9.53
C GLY A 30 -7.98 -7.29 -8.14
N TYR A 31 -6.85 -7.10 -7.45
CA TYR A 31 -6.54 -7.71 -6.14
C TYR A 31 -6.25 -6.72 -5.02
N GLU A 32 -6.19 -5.43 -5.34
CA GLU A 32 -5.54 -4.44 -4.49
C GLU A 32 -5.98 -3.02 -4.81
N THR A 33 -5.86 -2.16 -3.81
CA THR A 33 -6.16 -0.74 -3.93
C THR A 33 -5.09 0.05 -3.21
N VAL A 34 -4.57 1.07 -3.85
CA VAL A 34 -3.46 1.87 -3.37
C VAL A 34 -3.93 3.28 -3.07
N TYR A 35 -3.71 3.71 -1.83
CA TYR A 35 -4.07 5.04 -1.34
C TYR A 35 -2.82 5.84 -1.01
N LYS A 36 -2.85 7.14 -1.29
CA LYS A 36 -1.91 8.11 -0.72
C LYS A 36 -2.29 8.39 0.74
N GLY A 37 -1.31 8.60 1.59
CA GLY A 37 -1.57 9.04 2.96
C GLY A 37 -0.41 9.80 3.57
N ILE A 38 -0.62 10.34 4.77
CA ILE A 38 0.39 11.01 5.58
C ILE A 38 0.53 10.27 6.91
N LEU A 39 1.70 9.69 7.17
CA LEU A 39 2.01 8.98 8.41
C LEU A 39 3.28 9.56 9.03
N HIS A 40 3.20 10.01 10.29
CA HIS A 40 4.32 10.67 10.98
C HIS A 40 4.96 11.85 10.21
N SER A 41 4.17 12.57 9.41
CA SER A 41 4.59 13.65 8.49
C SER A 41 5.26 13.20 7.18
N ASP A 42 5.42 11.90 6.97
CA ASP A 42 5.91 11.36 5.70
C ASP A 42 4.75 11.02 4.77
N THR A 43 4.90 11.32 3.48
CA THR A 43 3.93 10.91 2.46
C THR A 43 4.18 9.45 2.10
N ILE A 44 3.14 8.63 2.22
CA ILE A 44 3.20 7.18 2.01
C ILE A 44 2.20 6.72 0.95
N ALA A 45 2.45 5.53 0.40
CA ALA A 45 1.48 4.77 -0.37
C ALA A 45 1.05 3.53 0.43
N VAL A 46 -0.25 3.35 0.60
CA VAL A 46 -0.88 2.26 1.34
C VAL A 46 -1.56 1.32 0.35
N LYS A 47 -0.92 0.19 0.07
CA LYS A 47 -1.48 -0.87 -0.77
C LYS A 47 -2.31 -1.82 0.07
N VAL A 48 -3.63 -1.62 0.05
CA VAL A 48 -4.63 -2.47 0.71
C VAL A 48 -4.93 -3.67 -0.18
N LEU A 49 -4.94 -4.87 0.40
CA LEU A 49 -5.26 -6.09 -0.35
C LEU A 49 -6.70 -6.53 -0.15
N ASN A 50 -7.32 -7.01 -1.21
CA ASN A 50 -8.62 -7.66 -1.14
C ASN A 50 -8.47 -9.09 -0.58
N VAL A 51 -8.42 -9.22 0.75
CA VAL A 51 -8.18 -10.51 1.42
C VAL A 51 -9.23 -11.58 1.12
N GLN A 52 -10.43 -11.18 0.70
CA GLN A 52 -11.53 -12.10 0.37
C GLN A 52 -11.34 -12.78 -0.99
N GLN A 53 -10.47 -12.25 -1.83
CA GLN A 53 -10.23 -12.82 -3.15
C GLN A 53 -9.30 -14.02 -3.08
N ARG A 54 -9.66 -15.07 -3.83
CA ARG A 54 -8.88 -16.31 -3.90
C ARG A 54 -7.44 -15.99 -4.33
N GLY A 55 -6.49 -16.35 -3.49
CA GLY A 55 -5.06 -16.16 -3.74
C GLY A 55 -4.46 -14.86 -3.20
N ALA A 56 -5.27 -13.90 -2.73
CA ALA A 56 -4.76 -12.63 -2.19
C ALA A 56 -3.80 -12.83 -1.01
N SER A 57 -4.15 -13.72 -0.07
CA SER A 57 -3.27 -14.05 1.06
C SER A 57 -1.94 -14.69 0.62
N LYS A 58 -1.95 -15.51 -0.43
CA LYS A 58 -0.72 -16.11 -1.00
C LYS A 58 0.14 -15.05 -1.68
N SER A 59 -0.47 -14.15 -2.45
CA SER A 59 0.21 -13.01 -3.08
C SER A 59 0.86 -12.10 -2.03
N PHE A 60 0.10 -11.74 -0.99
CA PHE A 60 0.60 -10.95 0.14
C PHE A 60 1.83 -11.58 0.79
N MET A 61 1.78 -12.88 1.09
CA MET A 61 2.89 -13.58 1.73
C MET A 61 4.11 -13.65 0.81
N ALA A 62 3.91 -13.85 -0.49
CA ALA A 62 4.99 -13.84 -1.48
C ALA A 62 5.63 -12.45 -1.58
N GLU A 63 4.81 -11.40 -1.68
CA GLU A 63 5.25 -10.01 -1.77
C GLU A 63 5.98 -9.57 -0.48
N CYS A 64 5.41 -9.87 0.70
CA CYS A 64 6.09 -9.69 1.99
C CYS A 64 7.44 -10.40 2.04
N LYS A 65 7.49 -11.68 1.61
CA LYS A 65 8.72 -12.49 1.69
C LYS A 65 9.80 -11.97 0.75
N ALA A 66 9.43 -11.56 -0.46
CA ALA A 66 10.34 -10.96 -1.42
C ALA A 66 10.92 -9.66 -0.87
N MET A 67 10.04 -8.76 -0.40
CA MET A 67 10.46 -7.43 0.01
C MET A 67 11.09 -7.36 1.40
N ARG A 68 10.89 -8.37 2.26
CA ARG A 68 11.59 -8.48 3.56
C ARG A 68 13.11 -8.48 3.42
N ASN A 69 13.62 -9.13 2.37
CA ASN A 69 15.06 -9.42 2.22
C ASN A 69 15.74 -8.61 1.12
N ILE A 70 14.99 -7.85 0.32
CA ILE A 70 15.53 -7.11 -0.82
C ILE A 70 15.57 -5.62 -0.49
N ARG A 71 16.77 -5.04 -0.52
CA ARG A 71 16.98 -3.59 -0.40
C ARG A 71 17.91 -3.15 -1.52
N HIS A 72 17.38 -2.36 -2.45
CA HIS A 72 18.14 -1.89 -3.60
C HIS A 72 17.62 -0.52 -4.03
N ARG A 73 18.51 0.37 -4.52
CA ARG A 73 18.17 1.74 -4.95
C ARG A 73 17.12 1.84 -6.05
N ASN A 74 16.95 0.77 -6.84
CA ASN A 74 16.00 0.72 -7.97
C ASN A 74 14.76 -0.14 -7.66
N LEU A 75 14.54 -0.50 -6.39
CA LEU A 75 13.35 -1.22 -5.96
C LEU A 75 12.61 -0.39 -4.93
N ILE A 76 11.28 -0.35 -5.03
CA ILE A 76 10.46 0.39 -4.09
C ILE A 76 10.67 -0.15 -2.67
N LYS A 77 10.88 0.78 -1.74
CA LYS A 77 11.16 0.44 -0.35
C LYS A 77 9.83 0.22 0.38
N ILE A 78 9.65 -0.98 0.95
CA ILE A 78 8.66 -1.17 2.01
C ILE A 78 9.13 -0.40 3.24
N ILE A 79 8.22 0.41 3.75
CA ILE A 79 8.32 1.07 5.03
C ILE A 79 7.93 0.09 6.14
N THR A 80 6.71 -0.46 6.05
CA THR A 80 6.17 -1.39 7.04
C THR A 80 4.99 -2.19 6.46
N VAL A 81 4.44 -3.11 7.25
CA VAL A 81 3.25 -3.89 6.90
C VAL A 81 2.20 -3.78 8.00
N CYS A 82 0.94 -3.75 7.61
CA CYS A 82 -0.20 -3.86 8.52
C CYS A 82 -0.87 -5.21 8.31
N SER A 83 -0.98 -5.98 9.38
CA SER A 83 -1.77 -7.21 9.43
C SER A 83 -2.56 -7.16 10.75
N SER A 84 -3.80 -6.68 10.68
CA SER A 84 -4.69 -6.52 11.84
C SER A 84 -6.13 -6.83 11.46
N MET A 85 -7.08 -6.52 12.35
CA MET A 85 -8.51 -6.44 12.00
C MET A 85 -8.91 -5.00 11.71
N ASP A 86 -9.92 -4.82 10.86
CA ASP A 86 -10.63 -3.53 10.69
C ASP A 86 -11.59 -3.26 11.88
N PHE A 87 -12.29 -2.12 11.86
CA PHE A 87 -13.24 -1.76 12.92
C PHE A 87 -14.47 -2.69 13.02
N ASN A 88 -14.71 -3.52 12.00
CA ASN A 88 -15.81 -4.49 11.97
C ASN A 88 -15.33 -5.92 12.34
N GLY A 89 -14.05 -6.09 12.65
CA GLY A 89 -13.47 -7.39 12.99
C GLY A 89 -13.06 -8.24 11.77
N ASN A 90 -13.06 -7.68 10.56
CA ASN A 90 -12.59 -8.40 9.37
C ASN A 90 -11.06 -8.35 9.28
N ASP A 91 -10.47 -9.41 8.72
CA ASP A 91 -9.05 -9.44 8.39
C ASP A 91 -8.67 -8.27 7.47
N PHE A 92 -7.65 -7.52 7.86
CA PHE A 92 -7.10 -6.41 7.09
C PHE A 92 -5.60 -6.59 6.88
N LYS A 93 -5.17 -6.47 5.61
CA LYS A 93 -3.77 -6.57 5.21
C LYS A 93 -3.41 -5.43 4.28
N ALA A 94 -2.32 -4.74 4.60
CA ALA A 94 -1.77 -3.69 3.76
C ALA A 94 -0.25 -3.68 3.79
N LEU A 95 0.34 -3.25 2.68
CA LEU A 95 1.75 -2.91 2.55
C LEU A 95 1.90 -1.39 2.51
N VAL A 96 2.88 -0.86 3.23
CA VAL A 96 3.17 0.58 3.28
C VAL A 96 4.49 0.85 2.61
N PHE A 97 4.49 1.78 1.66
CA PHE A 97 5.62 2.15 0.84
C PHE A 97 5.92 3.64 0.95
N GLU A 98 7.15 3.99 0.59
CA GLU A 98 7.50 5.36 0.25
C GLU A 98 6.68 5.82 -0.98
N PHE A 99 6.08 7.00 -0.90
CA PHE A 99 5.30 7.54 -2.00
C PHE A 99 6.21 7.97 -3.16
N MET A 100 5.86 7.55 -4.38
CA MET A 100 6.56 7.94 -5.59
C MET A 100 5.84 9.12 -6.25
N PRO A 101 6.36 10.36 -6.15
CA PRO A 101 5.64 11.55 -6.61
C PRO A 101 5.46 11.61 -8.12
N ASN A 102 6.31 10.90 -8.87
CA ASN A 102 6.23 10.83 -10.32
C ASN A 102 5.27 9.73 -10.82
N GLY A 103 4.59 9.00 -9.94
CA GLY A 103 3.65 7.96 -10.40
C GLY A 103 4.34 6.78 -11.11
N SER A 104 3.57 6.04 -11.90
CA SER A 104 4.03 4.82 -12.57
C SER A 104 4.59 5.10 -13.97
N LEU A 105 5.51 4.25 -14.45
CA LEU A 105 6.02 4.36 -15.82
C LEU A 105 4.90 4.27 -16.87
N GLU A 106 3.86 3.48 -16.60
CA GLU A 106 2.67 3.36 -17.46
C GLU A 106 1.98 4.73 -17.64
N GLU A 107 1.84 5.51 -16.57
CA GLU A 107 1.27 6.87 -16.63
C GLU A 107 2.12 7.82 -17.49
N TRP A 108 3.45 7.67 -17.50
CA TRP A 108 4.34 8.46 -18.35
C TRP A 108 4.30 8.04 -19.82
N LEU A 109 4.17 6.74 -20.09
CA LEU A 109 4.18 6.20 -21.45
C LEU A 109 2.82 6.32 -22.15
N HIS A 110 1.73 6.30 -21.38
CA HIS A 110 0.35 6.33 -21.89
C HIS A 110 -0.47 7.49 -21.29
N PRO A 111 -0.06 8.76 -21.53
CA PRO A 111 -0.79 9.90 -21.00
C PRO A 111 -2.19 9.99 -21.63
N GLY A 112 -3.23 9.86 -20.79
CA GLY A 112 -4.63 10.04 -21.20
C GLY A 112 -5.45 8.77 -21.37
N GLU A 113 -4.90 7.57 -21.13
CA GLU A 113 -5.75 6.38 -20.97
C GLU A 113 -6.37 6.38 -19.56
N GLU A 114 -7.70 6.48 -19.50
CA GLU A 114 -8.43 6.36 -18.22
C GLU A 114 -8.15 4.99 -17.60
N LYS A 115 -7.79 4.98 -16.32
CA LYS A 115 -7.63 3.75 -15.53
C LYS A 115 -8.94 2.97 -15.59
N LYS A 116 -8.98 1.90 -16.38
CA LYS A 116 -10.13 0.98 -16.40
C LYS A 116 -10.27 0.38 -15.01
N ALA A 117 -11.37 0.75 -14.34
CA ALA A 117 -11.81 0.18 -13.08
C ALA A 117 -12.18 -1.31 -13.24
#